data_AF-A0AAN9LZL8-F1
#
_entry.id   AF-A0AAN9LZL8-F1
#
_cell.length_a   1.000
_cell.length_b   1.000
_cell.length_c   1.000
_cell.angle_alpha   90.00
_cell.angle_beta   90.00
_cell.angle_gamma   90.00
#
_symmetry.space_group_name_H-M   'P 1'
#
loop_
_entity.id
_entity.type
_entity.pdbx_description
1 polymer ?
#
loop_
_entity_poly.entity_id
_entity_poly.type
_entity_poly.pdbx_seq_one_letter_code
_entity_poly.pdbx_strand_id
1 'polypeptide(L)'
;MAFTPPSHSNPNATTVVCFVVCQTIASKLQSSRMHNLPAAHSFQVFINSTIFGPNKLGLVTVKPLSSSSNRSFPPSCSGVCLLVISNLFFYSTGKSPPYIQCAVQFRPCIDIHKGKVKQIVGSTLQDLKGDDGSDPVTNFESVKSAAEYARLYKRDGLTGGHAIMLGADPLSKAAAFEALHAYPGGLQVGGGINSDNCLSYIEEGASHVIVTSYVFNNGQMDLGRLKDLVRIVGKERLVLDLSCRKKDGKYAIVTDRWQKFSDVFLDGEVMQFLANFADEFLVHGVDVEGKKLGIDEELVALLGKHSPIRVTYAGGVTVMADLERIKRAGMERVDVTVGSALDIFGGNLAYKDVVAWHSQQKASVV
;
A
#
# COMPACT_ATOMS: atom_id res chain seq x y z
N MET A 1 8.59 -56.87 -17.83
CA MET A 1 9.45 -55.86 -18.49
C MET A 1 9.16 -54.51 -17.85
N ALA A 2 10.20 -53.79 -17.51
CA ALA A 2 10.19 -52.56 -16.72
C ALA A 2 9.56 -51.36 -17.46
N PHE A 3 9.08 -50.37 -16.70
CA PHE A 3 9.16 -48.96 -17.09
C PHE A 3 9.27 -48.07 -15.84
N THR A 4 10.43 -47.44 -15.69
CA THR A 4 10.70 -46.28 -14.81
C THR A 4 10.23 -44.99 -15.48
N PRO A 5 9.77 -43.99 -14.70
CA PRO A 5 10.31 -42.61 -14.86
C PRO A 5 10.39 -41.84 -13.50
N PRO A 6 10.82 -40.57 -13.46
CA PRO A 6 12.20 -40.13 -13.42
C PRO A 6 12.59 -39.47 -12.08
N SER A 7 13.90 -39.44 -11.83
CA SER A 7 14.58 -38.70 -10.77
C SER A 7 14.56 -37.17 -10.98
N HIS A 8 14.75 -36.46 -9.87
CA HIS A 8 15.01 -35.01 -9.70
C HIS A 8 13.83 -34.14 -9.21
N SER A 9 13.42 -34.37 -7.96
CA SER A 9 12.94 -33.29 -7.09
C SER A 9 14.09 -32.85 -6.18
N ASN A 10 14.45 -31.57 -6.24
CA ASN A 10 15.46 -30.95 -5.38
C ASN A 10 15.07 -31.13 -3.89
N PRO A 11 15.80 -31.93 -3.09
CA PRO A 11 15.42 -32.25 -1.70
C PRO A 11 15.39 -31.02 -0.77
N ASN A 12 15.97 -29.89 -1.21
CA ASN A 12 15.99 -28.66 -0.43
C ASN A 12 14.67 -27.88 -0.48
N ALA A 13 13.85 -28.01 -1.53
CA ALA A 13 12.60 -27.25 -1.63
C ALA A 13 11.52 -27.76 -0.68
N THR A 14 11.39 -29.08 -0.54
CA THR A 14 10.42 -29.71 0.37
C THR A 14 10.81 -29.52 1.84
N THR A 15 12.12 -29.51 2.13
CA THR A 15 12.64 -29.36 3.48
C THR A 15 12.43 -27.94 4.03
N VAL A 16 12.57 -26.91 3.20
CA VAL A 16 12.34 -25.50 3.59
C VAL A 16 10.86 -25.23 3.86
N VAL A 17 9.96 -25.75 3.03
CA VAL A 17 8.50 -25.63 3.23
C VAL A 17 8.07 -26.31 4.55
N CYS A 18 8.62 -27.48 4.87
CA CYS A 18 8.35 -28.15 6.14
C CYS A 18 8.84 -27.35 7.37
N PHE A 19 9.99 -26.68 7.27
CA PHE A 19 10.56 -25.91 8.39
C PHE A 19 9.72 -24.66 8.73
N VAL A 20 9.28 -23.91 7.71
CA VAL A 20 8.48 -22.68 7.88
C VAL A 20 7.12 -23.01 8.50
N VAL A 21 6.46 -24.08 8.03
CA VAL A 21 5.19 -24.54 8.58
C VAL A 21 5.32 -24.95 10.06
N CYS A 22 6.43 -25.60 10.44
CA CYS A 22 6.70 -25.96 11.84
C CYS A 22 6.87 -24.74 12.76
N GLN A 23 7.55 -23.68 12.31
CA GLN A 23 7.73 -22.47 13.13
C GLN A 23 6.43 -21.69 13.35
N THR A 24 5.59 -21.57 12.32
CA THR A 24 4.27 -20.90 12.44
C THR A 24 3.30 -21.69 13.31
N ILE A 25 3.37 -23.03 13.27
CA ILE A 25 2.56 -23.89 14.14
C ILE A 25 3.06 -23.79 15.59
N ALA A 26 4.38 -23.79 15.83
CA ALA A 26 4.95 -23.66 17.17
C ALA A 26 4.61 -22.31 17.84
N SER A 27 4.64 -21.20 17.08
CA SER A 27 4.29 -19.88 17.62
C SER A 27 2.80 -19.74 17.95
N LYS A 28 1.91 -20.35 17.15
CA LYS A 28 0.46 -20.40 17.41
C LYS A 28 0.08 -21.36 18.54
N LEU A 29 0.85 -22.43 18.75
CA LEU A 29 0.69 -23.33 19.89
C LEU A 29 1.13 -22.69 21.22
N GLN A 30 2.08 -21.73 21.21
CA GLN A 30 2.43 -20.96 22.41
C GLN A 30 1.35 -19.95 22.84
N SER A 31 0.52 -19.45 21.91
CA SER A 31 -0.53 -18.47 22.24
C SER A 31 -1.85 -19.10 22.71
N SER A 32 -2.00 -20.43 22.59
CA SER A 32 -3.19 -21.16 23.03
C SER A 32 -2.83 -21.93 24.31
N ARG A 33 -3.42 -21.52 25.44
CA ARG A 33 -3.17 -22.00 26.83
C ARG A 33 -2.75 -23.48 26.92
N MET A 34 -1.45 -23.74 26.86
CA MET A 34 -0.82 -24.98 27.31
C MET A 34 0.11 -24.64 28.47
N HIS A 35 -0.42 -24.70 29.68
CA HIS A 35 0.43 -24.81 30.85
C HIS A 35 0.92 -26.26 30.93
N ASN A 36 2.24 -26.46 30.96
CA ASN A 36 2.99 -27.72 31.13
C ASN A 36 3.42 -28.48 29.86
N LEU A 37 4.28 -27.87 29.04
CA LEU A 37 5.24 -28.64 28.23
C LEU A 37 6.67 -28.30 28.69
N PRO A 38 7.47 -29.29 29.15
CA PRO A 38 8.87 -29.07 29.47
C PRO A 38 9.62 -28.64 28.21
N ALA A 39 10.56 -27.72 28.38
CA ALA A 39 11.40 -27.23 27.32
C ALA A 39 12.17 -28.37 26.62
N ALA A 40 12.29 -28.24 25.30
CA ALA A 40 13.15 -29.00 24.41
C ALA A 40 12.77 -30.48 24.16
N HIS A 41 11.81 -30.73 23.26
CA HIS A 41 11.84 -31.92 22.41
C HIS A 41 11.34 -31.61 21.00
N SER A 42 12.05 -32.13 20.00
CA SER A 42 11.71 -32.05 18.58
C SER A 42 10.43 -32.83 18.31
N PHE A 43 9.49 -32.27 17.54
CA PHE A 43 8.25 -32.94 17.13
C PHE A 43 8.27 -33.22 15.62
N GLN A 44 7.70 -34.35 15.19
CA GLN A 44 7.40 -34.61 13.78
C GLN A 44 5.88 -34.51 13.57
N VAL A 45 5.48 -33.66 12.64
CA VAL A 45 4.08 -33.47 12.24
C VAL A 45 3.81 -34.36 11.04
N PHE A 46 2.89 -35.32 11.21
CA PHE A 46 2.42 -36.16 10.10
C PHE A 46 1.04 -35.68 9.66
N ILE A 47 0.95 -35.19 8.42
CA ILE A 47 -0.31 -34.86 7.77
C ILE A 47 -0.73 -36.09 6.98
N ASN A 48 -1.74 -36.81 7.48
CA ASN A 48 -2.25 -38.01 6.85
C ASN A 48 -3.65 -37.72 6.30
N SER A 49 -3.76 -37.23 5.06
CA SER A 49 -4.99 -37.43 4.30
C SER A 49 -4.74 -37.36 2.78
N THR A 50 -5.28 -38.35 2.09
CA THR A 50 -5.21 -38.54 0.64
C THR A 50 -6.36 -37.84 -0.11
N ILE A 51 -6.93 -36.75 0.41
CA ILE A 51 -8.20 -36.23 -0.11
C ILE A 51 -8.16 -34.69 -0.20
N PHE A 52 -7.94 -34.17 -1.41
CA PHE A 52 -8.01 -32.75 -1.72
C PHE A 52 -9.44 -32.36 -2.14
N GLY A 53 -10.04 -31.40 -1.44
CA GLY A 53 -11.32 -30.79 -1.79
C GLY A 53 -11.61 -29.57 -0.92
N PRO A 54 -12.29 -28.53 -1.43
CA PRO A 54 -12.33 -27.18 -0.85
C PRO A 54 -13.07 -27.03 0.49
N ASN A 55 -13.58 -28.09 1.10
CA ASN A 55 -14.38 -28.04 2.33
C ASN A 55 -14.14 -29.24 3.28
N LYS A 56 -12.93 -29.84 3.31
CA LYS A 56 -12.63 -30.94 4.23
C LYS A 56 -11.57 -30.56 5.27
N LEU A 57 -11.89 -30.82 6.54
CA LEU A 57 -10.97 -30.73 7.67
C LEU A 57 -9.86 -31.79 7.53
N GLY A 58 -8.61 -31.37 7.46
CA GLY A 58 -7.47 -32.26 7.57
C GLY A 58 -7.21 -32.63 9.03
N LEU A 59 -7.06 -33.92 9.31
CA LEU A 59 -6.67 -34.39 10.64
C LEU A 59 -5.14 -34.36 10.75
N VAL A 60 -4.61 -33.51 11.63
CA VAL A 60 -3.17 -33.46 11.92
C VAL A 60 -2.90 -34.28 13.17
N THR A 61 -2.01 -35.27 13.08
CA THR A 61 -1.57 -36.05 14.24
C THR A 61 -0.14 -35.66 14.59
N VAL A 62 0.08 -35.16 15.81
CA VAL A 62 1.42 -34.83 16.31
C VAL A 62 1.92 -36.00 17.14
N LYS A 63 3.11 -36.53 16.81
CA LYS A 63 3.78 -37.56 17.62
C LYS A 63 5.11 -37.00 18.18
N PRO A 64 5.43 -37.29 19.46
CA PRO A 64 6.77 -37.04 19.99
C PRO A 64 7.80 -37.91 19.27
N LEU A 65 8.97 -37.36 18.95
CA LEU A 65 10.13 -38.18 18.54
C LEU A 65 10.68 -38.86 19.79
N SER A 66 10.44 -40.17 19.95
CA SER A 66 11.16 -40.95 20.96
C SER A 66 12.59 -41.16 20.48
N SER A 67 13.57 -40.73 21.28
CA SER A 67 14.91 -41.29 21.22
C SER A 67 14.85 -42.80 21.43
N SER A 68 15.65 -43.51 20.66
CA SER A 68 15.80 -44.96 20.62
C SER A 68 15.77 -45.63 22.01
N SER A 69 14.63 -46.24 22.38
CA SER A 69 14.60 -47.44 23.23
C SER A 69 13.20 -48.07 23.20
N ASN A 70 13.16 -49.40 23.00
CA ASN A 70 11.96 -50.23 23.09
C ASN A 70 11.31 -50.09 24.49
N ARG A 71 10.26 -49.28 24.64
CA ARG A 71 9.23 -49.46 25.68
C ARG A 71 7.85 -49.05 25.14
N SER A 72 6.92 -49.98 25.25
CA SER A 72 5.49 -49.79 25.02
C SER A 72 4.87 -48.90 26.11
N PHE A 73 4.23 -47.80 25.72
CA PHE A 73 3.39 -46.98 26.61
C PHE A 73 1.90 -47.33 26.45
N PRO A 74 1.08 -47.22 27.51
CA PRO A 74 -0.34 -47.60 27.50
C PRO A 74 -1.24 -46.59 26.76
N PRO A 75 -2.46 -46.99 26.33
CA PRO A 75 -3.24 -46.29 25.30
C PRO A 75 -4.12 -45.13 25.83
N SER A 76 -3.59 -44.21 26.64
CA SER A 76 -4.41 -43.15 27.25
C SER A 76 -3.89 -41.70 27.08
N CYS A 77 -2.96 -41.43 26.16
CA CYS A 77 -2.52 -40.06 25.86
C CYS A 77 -2.43 -39.79 24.36
N SER A 78 -3.56 -39.89 23.67
CA SER A 78 -3.73 -39.36 22.30
C SER A 78 -4.62 -38.13 22.37
N GLY A 79 -4.02 -36.96 22.65
CA GLY A 79 -4.70 -35.68 22.50
C GLY A 79 -4.87 -35.37 21.02
N VAL A 80 -6.09 -35.47 20.50
CA VAL A 80 -6.44 -35.02 19.16
C VAL A 80 -6.67 -33.51 19.22
N CYS A 81 -5.73 -32.71 18.71
CA CYS A 81 -5.95 -31.28 18.49
C CYS A 81 -6.54 -31.08 17.10
N LEU A 82 -7.79 -30.61 17.05
CA LEU A 82 -8.44 -30.20 15.81
C LEU A 82 -7.97 -28.77 15.47
N LEU A 83 -7.00 -28.64 14.57
CA LEU A 83 -6.55 -27.34 14.06
C LEU A 83 -7.38 -27.00 12.80
N VAL A 84 -8.27 -26.01 12.91
CA VAL A 84 -8.96 -25.45 11.74
C VAL A 84 -7.99 -24.54 11.01
N ILE A 85 -7.36 -25.04 9.95
CA ILE A 85 -6.58 -24.22 9.02
C ILE A 85 -7.56 -23.69 7.96
N SER A 86 -8.14 -22.52 8.21
CA SER A 86 -8.85 -21.79 7.16
C SER A 86 -7.81 -21.15 6.23
N ASN A 87 -7.85 -21.56 4.96
CA ASN A 87 -7.12 -21.02 3.80
C ASN A 87 -5.70 -21.55 3.55
N LEU A 88 -5.60 -22.77 3.00
CA LEU A 88 -4.56 -23.07 2.01
C LEU A 88 -5.21 -23.09 0.62
N PHE A 89 -4.99 -22.04 -0.18
CA PHE A 89 -5.29 -22.07 -1.61
C PHE A 89 -4.07 -22.62 -2.35
N PHE A 90 -4.20 -23.81 -2.94
CA PHE A 90 -3.27 -24.26 -3.98
C PHE A 90 -3.76 -23.74 -5.33
N TYR A 91 -3.09 -22.73 -5.87
CA TYR A 91 -3.22 -22.39 -7.29
C TYR A 91 -2.02 -22.95 -8.05
N SER A 92 -2.28 -23.98 -8.86
CA SER A 92 -1.38 -24.45 -9.91
C SER A 92 -1.65 -23.64 -11.17
N THR A 93 -1.04 -22.45 -11.26
CA THR A 93 -0.74 -21.81 -12.54
C THR A 93 0.67 -21.24 -12.40
N GLY A 94 1.53 -21.43 -13.41
CA GLY A 94 2.96 -21.11 -13.40
C GLY A 94 3.31 -19.62 -13.35
N LYS A 95 2.57 -18.81 -12.58
CA LYS A 95 2.94 -17.46 -12.18
C LYS A 95 2.99 -17.45 -10.65
N SER A 96 4.15 -17.14 -10.10
CA SER A 96 4.30 -16.85 -8.67
C SER A 96 3.21 -15.88 -8.23
N PRO A 97 2.48 -16.16 -7.13
CA PRO A 97 1.56 -15.16 -6.57
C PRO A 97 2.36 -13.89 -6.25
N PRO A 98 1.80 -12.69 -6.45
CA PRO A 98 2.47 -11.47 -6.06
C PRO A 98 2.78 -11.57 -4.57
N TYR A 99 4.06 -11.44 -4.23
CA TYR A 99 4.50 -11.37 -2.85
C TYR A 99 3.74 -10.20 -2.20
N ILE A 100 2.89 -10.47 -1.20
CA ILE A 100 2.26 -9.39 -0.45
C ILE A 100 3.39 -8.71 0.31
N GLN A 101 3.83 -7.56 -0.17
CA GLN A 101 4.79 -6.73 0.54
C GLN A 101 4.08 -6.16 1.78
N CYS A 102 4.19 -6.85 2.92
CA CYS A 102 3.61 -6.42 4.20
C CYS A 102 4.37 -5.25 4.86
N ALA A 103 5.25 -4.57 4.13
CA ALA A 103 5.95 -3.39 4.62
C ALA A 103 5.22 -2.13 4.19
N VAL A 104 4.55 -1.48 5.14
CA VAL A 104 4.02 -0.12 4.96
C VAL A 104 5.17 0.84 4.65
N GLN A 105 5.00 1.64 3.60
CA GLN A 105 5.99 2.62 3.17
C GLN A 105 5.56 4.04 3.48
N PHE A 106 6.54 4.87 3.85
CA PHE A 106 6.40 6.31 3.78
C PHE A 106 6.63 6.76 2.34
N ARG A 107 5.62 7.41 1.75
CA ARG A 107 5.63 7.97 0.41
C ARG A 107 5.71 9.49 0.53
N PRO A 108 6.86 10.11 0.20
CA PRO A 108 7.02 11.54 0.43
C PRO A 108 6.24 12.37 -0.61
N CYS A 109 5.84 13.59 -0.26
CA CYS A 109 5.14 14.50 -1.17
C CYS A 109 5.95 15.77 -1.50
N ILE A 110 5.62 16.39 -2.63
CA ILE A 110 6.05 17.73 -3.05
C ILE A 110 4.85 18.41 -3.69
N ASP A 111 4.15 19.25 -2.94
CA ASP A 111 3.02 20.01 -3.50
C ASP A 111 3.53 21.34 -4.04
N ILE A 112 3.25 21.61 -5.32
CA ILE A 112 3.82 22.70 -6.09
C ILE A 112 2.71 23.68 -6.47
N HIS A 113 2.90 24.96 -6.15
CA HIS A 113 2.00 26.03 -6.55
C HIS A 113 2.78 27.30 -6.91
N LYS A 114 2.51 27.87 -8.09
CA LYS A 114 3.23 29.04 -8.64
C LYS A 114 4.75 28.84 -8.62
N GLY A 115 5.20 27.62 -8.99
CA GLY A 115 6.62 27.23 -9.03
C GLY A 115 7.31 27.00 -7.68
N LYS A 116 6.59 27.08 -6.56
CA LYS A 116 7.14 26.89 -5.21
C LYS A 116 6.56 25.66 -4.53
N VAL A 117 7.36 25.02 -3.68
CA VAL A 117 6.87 23.94 -2.81
C VAL A 117 6.10 24.57 -1.67
N LYS A 118 4.82 24.21 -1.55
CA LYS A 118 3.92 24.71 -0.51
C LYS A 118 3.27 23.55 0.22
N GLN A 119 2.80 23.82 1.43
CA GLN A 119 1.82 23.00 2.10
C GLN A 119 0.60 23.86 2.35
N ILE A 120 -0.56 23.38 1.92
CA ILE A 120 -1.81 24.14 2.00
C ILE A 120 -2.87 23.37 2.79
N VAL A 121 -3.85 24.10 3.31
CA VAL A 121 -5.07 23.47 3.86
C VAL A 121 -5.96 23.17 2.66
N GLY A 122 -6.00 21.92 2.20
CA GLY A 122 -6.55 21.66 0.87
C GLY A 122 -8.07 21.94 0.74
N SER A 123 -8.84 22.04 1.83
CA SER A 123 -10.23 22.54 1.79
C SER A 123 -10.38 24.02 1.40
N THR A 124 -9.26 24.74 1.25
CA THR A 124 -9.23 26.17 0.87
C THR A 124 -8.85 26.40 -0.59
N LEU A 125 -8.58 25.31 -1.33
CA LEU A 125 -8.43 25.38 -2.77
C LEU A 125 -9.76 25.78 -3.42
N GLN A 126 -9.76 26.86 -4.19
CA GLN A 126 -10.92 27.30 -4.97
C GLN A 126 -10.65 27.26 -6.47
N ASP A 127 -11.64 26.78 -7.23
CA ASP A 127 -11.70 26.91 -8.67
C ASP A 127 -12.09 28.33 -9.05
N LEU A 128 -11.12 29.25 -9.04
CA LEU A 128 -11.33 30.55 -9.64
C LEU A 128 -10.81 30.47 -11.09
N LYS A 129 -11.77 30.33 -12.02
CA LYS A 129 -11.53 30.54 -13.45
C LYS A 129 -11.20 32.03 -13.64
N GLY A 130 -9.93 32.38 -13.44
CA GLY A 130 -9.43 33.75 -13.52
C GLY A 130 -8.52 34.07 -12.35
N ASP A 131 -7.59 35.01 -12.59
CA ASP A 131 -6.54 35.46 -11.67
C ASP A 131 -7.07 36.12 -10.38
N ASP A 132 -8.39 36.28 -10.24
CA ASP A 132 -9.09 36.83 -9.06
C ASP A 132 -9.35 35.78 -7.97
N GLY A 133 -8.52 34.75 -7.94
CA GLY A 133 -8.60 33.68 -6.96
C GLY A 133 -8.02 34.07 -5.61
N SER A 134 -8.77 33.99 -4.50
CA SER A 134 -8.12 34.09 -3.17
C SER A 134 -7.08 32.98 -3.05
N ASP A 135 -5.82 33.34 -2.76
CA ASP A 135 -4.75 32.36 -2.59
C ASP A 135 -5.15 31.31 -1.53
N PRO A 136 -4.86 30.01 -1.77
CA PRO A 136 -5.17 28.97 -0.79
C PRO A 136 -4.46 29.23 0.53
N VAL A 137 -5.10 28.88 1.64
CA VAL A 137 -4.50 29.02 2.97
C VAL A 137 -3.25 28.15 3.01
N THR A 138 -2.11 28.82 3.11
CA THR A 138 -0.79 28.22 3.05
C THR A 138 -0.29 28.00 4.47
N ASN A 139 -0.12 26.72 4.86
CA ASN A 139 0.53 26.33 6.10
C ASN A 139 2.04 26.61 6.07
N PHE A 140 2.65 26.46 4.89
CA PHE A 140 4.08 26.63 4.69
C PHE A 140 4.42 26.92 3.23
N GLU A 141 5.35 27.83 3.00
CA GLU A 141 6.00 28.02 1.70
C GLU A 141 7.50 27.78 1.89
N SER A 142 8.05 26.84 1.12
CA SER A 142 9.45 26.48 1.26
C SER A 142 10.37 27.46 0.54
N VAL A 143 11.53 27.72 1.15
CA VAL A 143 12.67 28.34 0.47
C VAL A 143 13.43 27.35 -0.43
N LYS A 144 13.21 26.04 -0.23
CA LYS A 144 13.84 24.99 -1.02
C LYS A 144 13.06 24.74 -2.30
N SER A 145 13.78 24.48 -3.38
CA SER A 145 13.23 24.06 -4.67
C SER A 145 12.66 22.64 -4.62
N ALA A 146 11.80 22.30 -5.57
CA ALA A 146 11.26 20.95 -5.74
C ALA A 146 12.38 19.91 -5.99
N ALA A 147 13.42 20.29 -6.74
CA ALA A 147 14.60 19.45 -6.94
C ALA A 147 15.39 19.16 -5.65
N GLU A 148 15.46 20.10 -4.71
CA GLU A 148 16.13 19.86 -3.42
C GLU A 148 15.38 18.84 -2.57
N TYR A 149 14.04 18.88 -2.55
CA TYR A 149 13.24 17.84 -1.91
C TYR A 149 13.38 16.49 -2.61
N ALA A 150 13.37 16.46 -3.95
CA ALA A 150 13.58 15.22 -4.70
C ALA A 150 14.97 14.60 -4.42
N ARG A 151 16.04 15.41 -4.34
CA ARG A 151 17.39 14.95 -3.95
C ARG A 151 17.44 14.42 -2.52
N LEU A 152 16.74 15.09 -1.60
CA LEU A 152 16.58 14.63 -0.22
C LEU A 152 15.96 13.23 -0.18
N TYR A 153 14.83 13.05 -0.87
CA TYR A 153 14.12 11.76 -0.92
C TYR A 153 14.93 10.66 -1.60
N LYS A 154 15.69 11.02 -2.65
CA LYS A 154 16.62 10.11 -3.34
C LYS A 154 17.72 9.62 -2.42
N ARG A 155 18.36 10.53 -1.68
CA ARG A 155 19.43 10.19 -0.72
C ARG A 155 18.92 9.22 0.34
N ASP A 156 17.67 9.40 0.77
CA ASP A 156 17.07 8.61 1.83
C ASP A 156 16.33 7.36 1.29
N GLY A 157 16.47 7.06 -0.01
CA GLY A 157 15.97 5.81 -0.63
C GLY A 157 14.44 5.68 -0.65
N LEU A 158 13.73 6.80 -0.61
CA LEU A 158 12.27 6.85 -0.67
C LEU A 158 11.81 6.83 -2.12
N THR A 159 10.83 6.01 -2.48
CA THR A 159 10.32 5.87 -3.85
C THR A 159 8.80 5.88 -3.86
N GLY A 160 8.18 6.18 -5.02
CA GLY A 160 6.72 6.26 -5.18
C GLY A 160 6.08 7.38 -4.38
N GLY A 161 6.88 8.34 -3.92
CA GLY A 161 6.37 9.63 -3.50
C GLY A 161 5.86 10.43 -4.70
N HIS A 162 5.10 11.49 -4.47
CA HIS A 162 4.46 12.27 -5.53
C HIS A 162 4.90 13.73 -5.55
N ALA A 163 4.95 14.30 -6.75
CA ALA A 163 4.98 15.73 -7.00
C ALA A 163 3.65 16.16 -7.61
N ILE A 164 2.87 16.97 -6.89
CA ILE A 164 1.53 17.40 -7.31
C ILE A 164 1.54 18.87 -7.67
N MET A 165 1.19 19.20 -8.91
CA MET A 165 0.96 20.57 -9.35
C MET A 165 -0.46 20.99 -8.96
N LEU A 166 -0.57 21.97 -8.07
CA LEU A 166 -1.85 22.53 -7.58
C LEU A 166 -2.43 23.61 -8.51
N GLY A 167 -1.66 24.02 -9.52
CA GLY A 167 -2.04 24.94 -10.58
C GLY A 167 -1.48 24.49 -11.93
N ALA A 168 -2.12 24.96 -13.01
CA ALA A 168 -1.70 24.66 -14.39
C ALA A 168 -0.66 25.67 -14.94
N ASP A 169 -0.04 26.46 -14.06
CA ASP A 169 0.88 27.52 -14.46
C ASP A 169 2.24 26.94 -14.95
N PRO A 170 2.91 27.62 -15.91
CA PRO A 170 4.19 27.15 -16.43
C PRO A 170 5.29 26.99 -15.37
N LEU A 171 5.26 27.79 -14.29
CA LEU A 171 6.26 27.72 -13.23
C LEU A 171 6.09 26.43 -12.42
N SER A 172 4.86 26.04 -12.10
CA SER A 172 4.57 24.76 -11.44
C SER A 172 4.99 23.57 -12.29
N LYS A 173 4.76 23.64 -13.61
CA LYS A 173 5.24 22.61 -14.55
C LYS A 173 6.77 22.52 -14.56
N ALA A 174 7.47 23.65 -14.63
CA ALA A 174 8.93 23.68 -14.60
C ALA A 174 9.48 23.09 -13.29
N ALA A 175 8.93 23.46 -12.14
CA ALA A 175 9.34 22.93 -10.84
C ALA A 175 9.05 21.41 -10.72
N ALA A 176 7.97 20.91 -11.31
CA ALA A 176 7.71 19.46 -11.36
C ALA A 176 8.80 18.75 -12.16
N PHE A 177 9.19 19.26 -13.34
CA PHE A 177 10.28 18.69 -14.13
C PHE A 177 11.62 18.72 -13.39
N GLU A 178 11.94 19.81 -12.70
CA GLU A 178 13.15 19.88 -11.86
C GLU A 178 13.20 18.76 -10.81
N ALA A 179 12.06 18.44 -10.18
CA ALA A 179 11.97 17.32 -9.23
C ALA A 179 12.16 15.96 -9.91
N LEU A 180 11.53 15.75 -11.07
CA LEU A 180 11.65 14.51 -11.84
C LEU A 180 13.08 14.28 -12.33
N HIS A 181 13.75 15.31 -12.85
CA HIS A 181 15.15 15.24 -13.28
C HIS A 181 16.12 14.99 -12.13
N ALA A 182 15.83 15.53 -10.94
CA ALA A 182 16.63 15.31 -9.75
C ALA A 182 16.53 13.85 -9.25
N TYR A 183 15.40 13.19 -9.48
CA TYR A 183 15.19 11.80 -9.11
C TYR A 183 14.41 11.00 -10.16
N PRO A 184 15.05 10.68 -11.31
CA PRO A 184 14.40 9.95 -12.39
C PRO A 184 13.93 8.57 -11.92
N GLY A 185 12.66 8.25 -12.19
CA GLY A 185 12.00 7.02 -11.75
C GLY A 185 11.67 6.96 -10.25
N GLY A 186 12.01 7.99 -9.47
CA GLY A 186 11.77 8.00 -8.02
C GLY A 186 10.40 8.53 -7.62
N LEU A 187 9.85 9.46 -8.40
CA LEU A 187 8.61 10.18 -8.09
C LEU A 187 7.50 9.88 -9.10
N GLN A 188 6.27 9.97 -8.62
CA GLN A 188 5.04 10.04 -9.41
C GLN A 188 4.68 11.51 -9.62
N VAL A 189 3.93 11.85 -10.67
CA VAL A 189 3.53 13.26 -10.92
C VAL A 189 2.04 13.41 -11.22
N GLY A 190 1.41 14.41 -10.63
CA GLY A 190 -0.01 14.71 -10.80
C GLY A 190 -0.30 16.20 -10.95
N GLY A 191 -1.54 16.52 -11.30
CA GLY A 191 -2.00 17.89 -11.56
C GLY A 191 -2.12 18.20 -13.05
N GLY A 192 -3.34 18.28 -13.57
CA GLY A 192 -3.60 18.61 -14.98
C GLY A 192 -3.16 17.53 -15.99
N ILE A 193 -2.89 16.31 -15.54
CA ILE A 193 -2.52 15.19 -16.42
C ILE A 193 -3.72 14.76 -17.27
N ASN A 194 -3.48 14.54 -18.57
CA ASN A 194 -4.44 14.06 -19.55
C ASN A 194 -3.74 13.21 -20.64
N SER A 195 -4.52 12.70 -21.61
CA SER A 195 -4.01 11.90 -22.73
C SER A 195 -2.92 12.58 -23.54
N ASP A 196 -2.97 13.91 -23.65
CA ASP A 196 -2.13 14.67 -24.57
C ASP A 196 -0.76 14.97 -23.96
N ASN A 197 -0.68 15.01 -22.62
CA ASN A 197 0.55 15.37 -21.90
C ASN A 197 1.18 14.23 -21.09
N CYS A 198 0.45 13.15 -20.80
CA CYS A 198 0.91 12.12 -19.86
C CYS A 198 2.25 11.47 -20.26
N LEU A 199 2.46 11.20 -21.55
CA LEU A 199 3.69 10.57 -22.03
C LEU A 199 4.91 11.45 -21.79
N SER A 200 4.79 12.76 -22.03
CA SER A 200 5.89 13.71 -21.80
C SER A 200 6.37 13.68 -20.35
N TYR A 201 5.48 13.57 -19.37
CA TYR A 201 5.89 13.46 -17.97
C TYR A 201 6.66 12.17 -17.66
N ILE A 202 6.31 11.06 -18.29
CA ILE A 202 7.06 9.80 -18.17
C ILE A 202 8.45 9.94 -18.80
N GLU A 203 8.55 10.57 -19.97
CA GLU A 203 9.83 10.84 -20.66
C GLU A 203 10.75 11.76 -19.87
N GLU A 204 10.18 12.72 -19.13
CA GLU A 204 10.91 13.62 -18.23
C GLU A 204 11.31 12.95 -16.89
N GLY A 205 11.04 11.65 -16.71
CA GLY A 205 11.55 10.86 -15.59
C GLY A 205 10.53 10.56 -14.49
N ALA A 206 9.24 10.82 -14.69
CA ALA A 206 8.23 10.30 -13.77
C ALA A 206 8.16 8.77 -13.84
N SER A 207 8.06 8.14 -12.68
CA SER A 207 7.77 6.71 -12.59
C SER A 207 6.34 6.41 -13.04
N HIS A 208 5.40 7.26 -12.64
CA HIS A 208 3.97 7.16 -12.93
C HIS A 208 3.39 8.55 -13.13
N VAL A 209 2.28 8.61 -13.86
CA VAL A 209 1.39 9.77 -13.85
C VAL A 209 0.18 9.49 -12.94
N ILE A 210 -0.25 10.52 -12.22
CA ILE A 210 -1.40 10.50 -11.31
C ILE A 210 -2.56 11.25 -11.97
N VAL A 211 -3.73 10.62 -12.05
CA VAL A 211 -4.91 11.19 -12.72
C VAL A 211 -6.15 11.11 -11.84
N THR A 212 -6.90 12.21 -11.82
CA THR A 212 -8.17 12.37 -11.08
C THR A 212 -9.25 12.97 -11.98
N SER A 213 -9.34 14.29 -12.06
CA SER A 213 -10.43 15.04 -12.71
C SER A 213 -10.55 14.84 -14.22
N TYR A 214 -9.48 14.39 -14.90
CA TYR A 214 -9.57 14.03 -16.32
C TYR A 214 -10.43 12.78 -16.53
N VAL A 215 -10.31 11.78 -15.65
CA VAL A 215 -11.10 10.52 -15.68
C VAL A 215 -12.46 10.72 -15.01
N PHE A 216 -12.49 11.39 -13.86
CA PHE A 216 -13.73 11.69 -13.15
C PHE A 216 -14.19 13.10 -13.51
N ASN A 217 -15.00 13.21 -14.57
CA ASN A 217 -15.46 14.48 -15.11
C ASN A 217 -16.98 14.60 -14.93
N ASN A 218 -17.45 15.77 -14.48
CA ASN A 218 -18.86 16.01 -14.23
C ASN A 218 -19.52 15.00 -13.27
N GLY A 219 -18.75 14.52 -12.30
CA GLY A 219 -19.22 13.56 -11.31
C GLY A 219 -19.37 12.13 -11.85
N GLN A 220 -18.96 11.87 -13.10
CA GLN A 220 -19.00 10.55 -13.70
C GLN A 220 -17.61 10.08 -14.11
N MET A 221 -17.41 8.77 -14.11
CA MET A 221 -16.18 8.16 -14.60
C MET A 221 -16.24 7.99 -16.12
N ASP A 222 -15.34 8.65 -16.83
CA ASP A 222 -15.14 8.49 -18.26
C ASP A 222 -14.16 7.33 -18.53
N LEU A 223 -14.74 6.15 -18.80
CA LEU A 223 -13.97 4.94 -19.07
C LEU A 223 -13.19 5.02 -20.41
N GLY A 224 -13.64 5.86 -21.35
CA GLY A 224 -12.92 6.08 -22.62
C GLY A 224 -11.58 6.75 -22.35
N ARG A 225 -11.60 7.86 -21.61
CA ARG A 225 -10.38 8.58 -21.18
C ARG A 225 -9.43 7.70 -20.36
N LEU A 226 -9.97 6.90 -19.45
CA LEU A 226 -9.15 5.96 -18.67
C LEU A 226 -8.45 4.94 -19.56
N LYS A 227 -9.17 4.34 -20.51
CA LYS A 227 -8.59 3.38 -21.48
C LYS A 227 -7.57 4.03 -22.39
N ASP A 228 -7.78 5.28 -22.81
CA ASP A 228 -6.82 6.01 -23.63
C ASP A 228 -5.51 6.26 -22.86
N LEU A 229 -5.57 6.66 -21.58
CA LEU A 229 -4.37 6.79 -20.74
C LEU A 229 -3.62 5.45 -20.63
N VAL A 230 -4.33 4.36 -20.34
CA VAL A 230 -3.73 3.02 -20.25
C VAL A 230 -3.08 2.60 -21.58
N ARG A 231 -3.69 2.94 -22.73
CA ARG A 231 -3.10 2.67 -24.05
C ARG A 231 -1.79 3.43 -24.26
N ILE A 232 -1.68 4.65 -23.75
CA ILE A 232 -0.52 5.53 -23.98
C ILE A 232 0.64 5.18 -23.04
N VAL A 233 0.42 5.16 -21.72
CA VAL A 233 1.51 4.98 -20.74
C VAL A 233 1.63 3.56 -20.19
N GLY A 234 0.59 2.74 -20.35
CA GLY A 234 0.45 1.44 -19.70
C GLY A 234 -0.10 1.58 -18.28
N LYS A 235 -0.90 0.60 -17.83
CA LYS A 235 -1.47 0.64 -16.48
C LYS A 235 -0.38 0.63 -15.38
N GLU A 236 0.76 0.00 -15.67
CA GLU A 236 1.97 -0.11 -14.85
C GLU A 236 2.65 1.25 -14.57
N ARG A 237 2.18 2.33 -15.21
CA ARG A 237 2.66 3.70 -15.01
C ARG A 237 1.52 4.69 -14.73
N LEU A 238 0.34 4.17 -14.37
CA LEU A 238 -0.84 4.97 -14.04
C LEU A 238 -1.20 4.78 -12.57
N VAL A 239 -1.31 5.90 -11.86
CA VAL A 239 -1.87 6.00 -10.52
C VAL A 239 -3.23 6.69 -10.63
N LEU A 240 -4.27 6.11 -10.04
CA LEU A 240 -5.55 6.80 -9.91
C LEU A 240 -5.62 7.45 -8.55
N ASP A 241 -5.80 8.77 -8.54
CA ASP A 241 -6.12 9.47 -7.31
C ASP A 241 -7.64 9.43 -7.10
N LEU A 242 -8.03 8.76 -6.01
CA LEU A 242 -9.40 8.50 -5.58
C LEU A 242 -9.70 9.26 -4.29
N SER A 243 -9.25 10.52 -4.20
CA SER A 243 -9.57 11.43 -3.11
C SER A 243 -11.06 11.36 -2.73
N CYS A 244 -11.34 11.14 -1.44
CA CYS A 244 -12.68 10.81 -0.97
C CYS A 244 -13.14 11.74 0.16
N ARG A 245 -14.46 11.97 0.21
CA ARG A 245 -15.14 12.66 1.31
C ARG A 245 -16.34 11.85 1.80
N LYS A 246 -16.61 11.88 3.11
CA LYS A 246 -17.73 11.11 3.67
C LYS A 246 -19.06 11.78 3.35
N LYS A 247 -19.99 11.02 2.77
CA LYS A 247 -21.35 11.43 2.43
C LYS A 247 -22.31 10.28 2.74
N ASP A 248 -23.29 10.54 3.61
CA ASP A 248 -24.31 9.57 4.01
C ASP A 248 -23.75 8.22 4.48
N GLY A 249 -22.66 8.27 5.26
CA GLY A 249 -21.98 7.08 5.79
C GLY A 249 -21.10 6.32 4.80
N LYS A 250 -20.96 6.80 3.56
CA LYS A 250 -20.11 6.23 2.52
C LYS A 250 -19.02 7.21 2.09
N TYR A 251 -17.96 6.72 1.46
CA TYR A 251 -16.91 7.57 0.89
C TYR A 251 -17.18 7.81 -0.58
N ALA A 252 -17.50 9.04 -0.96
CA ALA A 252 -17.68 9.43 -2.35
C ALA A 252 -16.38 10.02 -2.89
N ILE A 253 -15.99 9.62 -4.10
CA ILE A 253 -14.84 10.21 -4.78
C ILE A 253 -15.19 11.66 -5.12
N VAL A 254 -14.30 12.58 -4.78
CA VAL A 254 -14.46 14.02 -5.02
C VAL A 254 -13.38 14.53 -5.97
N THR A 255 -13.78 15.44 -6.84
CA THR A 255 -12.99 16.01 -7.94
C THR A 255 -12.99 17.52 -7.86
N ASP A 256 -12.34 18.19 -8.81
CA ASP A 256 -12.29 19.65 -8.88
C ASP A 256 -11.80 20.26 -7.56
N ARG A 257 -10.61 19.82 -7.13
CA ARG A 257 -9.99 20.21 -5.84
C ARG A 257 -10.91 19.93 -4.64
N TRP A 258 -11.52 18.75 -4.68
CA TRP A 258 -12.44 18.18 -3.68
C TRP A 258 -13.77 18.92 -3.50
N GLN A 259 -14.14 19.79 -4.45
CA GLN A 259 -15.38 20.54 -4.39
C GLN A 259 -16.56 19.78 -4.98
N LYS A 260 -16.31 18.90 -5.96
CA LYS A 260 -17.37 18.24 -6.71
C LYS A 260 -17.44 16.75 -6.41
N PHE A 261 -18.54 16.33 -5.77
CA PHE A 261 -18.86 14.93 -5.58
C PHE A 261 -19.12 14.24 -6.91
N SER A 262 -18.57 13.03 -7.05
CA SER A 262 -18.97 12.09 -8.08
C SER A 262 -20.08 11.15 -7.57
N ASP A 263 -20.72 10.46 -8.50
CA ASP A 263 -21.66 9.38 -8.21
C ASP A 263 -20.93 8.04 -7.92
N VAL A 264 -19.60 8.06 -7.85
CA VAL A 264 -18.76 6.90 -7.58
C VAL A 264 -18.40 6.87 -6.10
N PHE A 265 -18.86 5.83 -5.42
CA PHE A 265 -18.53 5.56 -4.02
C PHE A 265 -17.41 4.53 -3.95
N LEU A 266 -16.45 4.76 -3.05
CA LEU A 266 -15.33 3.87 -2.86
C LEU A 266 -15.77 2.63 -2.06
N ASP A 267 -15.69 1.47 -2.69
CA ASP A 267 -15.90 0.16 -2.08
C ASP A 267 -15.04 -0.91 -2.77
N GLY A 268 -15.16 -2.17 -2.34
CA GLY A 268 -14.38 -3.27 -2.89
C GLY A 268 -14.64 -3.57 -4.37
N GLU A 269 -15.86 -3.40 -4.86
CA GLU A 269 -16.18 -3.68 -6.27
C GLU A 269 -15.58 -2.62 -7.18
N VAL A 270 -15.70 -1.34 -6.80
CA VAL A 270 -15.12 -0.22 -7.51
C VAL A 270 -13.59 -0.30 -7.52
N MET A 271 -12.95 -0.59 -6.37
CA MET A 271 -11.50 -0.77 -6.32
C MET A 271 -11.02 -1.96 -7.16
N GLN A 272 -11.76 -3.08 -7.14
CA GLN A 272 -11.44 -4.25 -7.96
C GLN A 272 -11.56 -3.96 -9.46
N PHE A 273 -12.56 -3.17 -9.86
CA PHE A 273 -12.73 -2.73 -11.24
C PHE A 273 -11.60 -1.80 -11.67
N LEU A 274 -11.32 -0.75 -10.90
CA LEU A 274 -10.31 0.27 -11.22
C LEU A 274 -8.88 -0.29 -11.26
N ALA A 275 -8.58 -1.32 -10.47
CA ALA A 275 -7.27 -1.98 -10.45
C ALA A 275 -6.90 -2.69 -11.76
N ASN A 276 -7.85 -2.88 -12.67
CA ASN A 276 -7.54 -3.36 -14.03
C ASN A 276 -6.85 -2.29 -14.88
N PHE A 277 -6.90 -1.02 -14.45
CA PHE A 277 -6.43 0.13 -15.23
C PHE A 277 -5.28 0.90 -14.57
N ALA A 278 -4.90 0.60 -13.33
CA ALA A 278 -3.86 1.32 -12.60
C ALA A 278 -2.92 0.36 -11.86
N ASP A 279 -1.70 0.82 -11.59
CA ASP A 279 -0.70 0.12 -10.75
C ASP A 279 -0.91 0.41 -9.27
N GLU A 280 -1.34 1.63 -8.95
CA GLU A 280 -1.50 2.12 -7.58
C GLU A 280 -2.70 3.07 -7.44
N PHE A 281 -3.27 3.13 -6.23
CA PHE A 281 -4.23 4.15 -5.82
C PHE A 281 -3.57 5.18 -4.88
N LEU A 282 -3.84 6.45 -5.11
CA LEU A 282 -3.58 7.53 -4.15
C LEU A 282 -4.91 7.98 -3.56
N VAL A 283 -5.06 8.00 -2.23
CA VAL A 283 -6.34 8.32 -1.59
C VAL A 283 -6.14 9.38 -0.53
N HIS A 284 -6.65 10.57 -0.81
CA HIS A 284 -6.71 11.66 0.15
C HIS A 284 -7.97 11.56 1.04
N GLY A 285 -7.78 11.64 2.35
CA GLY A 285 -8.86 11.81 3.32
C GLY A 285 -9.24 13.30 3.45
N VAL A 286 -10.08 13.79 2.55
CA VAL A 286 -10.35 15.23 2.36
C VAL A 286 -10.82 15.94 3.64
N ASP A 287 -11.60 15.26 4.48
CA ASP A 287 -12.14 15.86 5.70
C ASP A 287 -11.04 16.15 6.76
N VAL A 288 -9.89 15.48 6.70
CA VAL A 288 -8.77 15.61 7.66
C VAL A 288 -7.48 16.20 7.05
N GLU A 289 -7.43 16.37 5.73
CA GLU A 289 -6.22 16.79 5.02
C GLU A 289 -5.78 18.23 5.32
N GLY A 290 -4.50 18.41 5.63
CA GLY A 290 -3.92 19.71 5.97
C GLY A 290 -4.39 20.31 7.30
N LYS A 291 -5.34 19.67 8.01
CA LYS A 291 -5.93 20.19 9.25
C LYS A 291 -5.19 19.77 10.53
N LYS A 292 -4.30 18.76 10.46
CA LYS A 292 -3.60 18.19 11.63
C LYS A 292 -4.57 17.77 12.76
N LEU A 293 -5.70 17.15 12.40
CA LEU A 293 -6.74 16.71 13.34
C LEU A 293 -6.74 15.19 13.60
N GLY A 294 -5.71 14.48 13.12
CA GLY A 294 -5.65 13.01 13.15
C GLY A 294 -6.17 12.39 11.86
N ILE A 295 -5.90 11.09 11.70
CA ILE A 295 -6.23 10.30 10.51
C ILE A 295 -7.71 9.93 10.44
N ASP A 296 -8.20 9.66 9.23
CA ASP A 296 -9.46 8.95 9.01
C ASP A 296 -9.23 7.43 9.05
N GLU A 297 -9.34 6.85 10.25
CA GLU A 297 -9.07 5.43 10.48
C GLU A 297 -10.09 4.50 9.79
N GLU A 298 -11.34 4.94 9.62
CA GLU A 298 -12.37 4.18 8.89
C GLU A 298 -12.03 4.06 7.41
N LEU A 299 -11.59 5.16 6.79
CA LEU A 299 -11.14 5.14 5.40
C LEU A 299 -9.92 4.23 5.25
N VAL A 300 -8.92 4.36 6.13
CA VAL A 300 -7.71 3.51 6.08
C VAL A 300 -8.08 2.02 6.22
N ALA A 301 -9.02 1.66 7.10
CA ALA A 301 -9.50 0.29 7.26
C ALA A 301 -10.22 -0.23 6.00
N LEU A 302 -11.03 0.61 5.34
CA LEU A 302 -11.66 0.28 4.07
C LEU A 302 -10.60 -0.03 3.00
N LEU A 303 -9.58 0.82 2.87
CA LEU A 303 -8.49 0.65 1.90
C LEU A 303 -7.71 -0.64 2.17
N GLY A 304 -7.31 -0.89 3.42
CA GLY A 304 -6.56 -2.08 3.81
C GLY A 304 -7.32 -3.38 3.55
N LYS A 305 -8.64 -3.37 3.72
CA LYS A 305 -9.51 -4.52 3.49
C LYS A 305 -9.77 -4.77 2.00
N HIS A 306 -9.95 -3.71 1.21
CA HIS A 306 -10.55 -3.83 -0.12
C HIS A 306 -9.61 -3.56 -1.29
N SER A 307 -8.50 -2.84 -1.11
CA SER A 307 -7.59 -2.55 -2.24
C SER A 307 -6.95 -3.84 -2.77
N PRO A 308 -7.07 -4.18 -4.07
CA PRO A 308 -6.39 -5.34 -4.65
C PRO A 308 -4.96 -5.02 -5.12
N ILE A 309 -4.65 -3.73 -5.29
CA ILE A 309 -3.34 -3.19 -5.68
C ILE A 309 -2.80 -2.29 -4.57
N ARG A 310 -1.59 -1.78 -4.74
CA ARG A 310 -0.99 -0.86 -3.78
C ARG A 310 -1.87 0.38 -3.60
N VAL A 311 -1.93 0.87 -2.37
CA VAL A 311 -2.66 2.10 -2.05
C VAL A 311 -1.87 2.94 -1.06
N THR A 312 -1.80 4.23 -1.34
CA THR A 312 -1.19 5.24 -0.47
C THR A 312 -2.27 6.15 0.08
N TYR A 313 -2.36 6.24 1.41
CA TYR A 313 -3.23 7.16 2.12
C TYR A 313 -2.51 8.49 2.40
N ALA A 314 -3.19 9.60 2.16
CA ALA A 314 -2.70 10.95 2.42
C ALA A 314 -3.73 11.75 3.24
N GLY A 315 -3.29 12.40 4.31
CA GLY A 315 -4.12 13.29 5.12
C GLY A 315 -4.09 12.99 6.63
N GLY A 316 -4.28 14.02 7.44
CA GLY A 316 -4.56 13.89 8.87
C GLY A 316 -3.39 13.52 9.80
N VAL A 317 -2.27 12.97 9.31
CA VAL A 317 -1.12 12.59 10.16
C VAL A 317 -0.56 13.79 10.92
N THR A 318 -0.31 13.61 12.22
CA THR A 318 0.25 14.63 13.12
C THR A 318 1.47 14.17 13.91
N VAL A 319 1.48 12.90 14.32
CA VAL A 319 2.49 12.32 15.21
C VAL A 319 2.88 10.91 14.76
N MET A 320 4.01 10.38 15.24
CA MET A 320 4.46 9.01 14.92
C MET A 320 3.41 7.94 15.25
N ALA A 321 2.60 8.14 16.30
CA ALA A 321 1.53 7.22 16.67
C ALA A 321 0.46 7.07 15.58
N ASP A 322 0.26 8.07 14.72
CA ASP A 322 -0.68 7.99 13.60
C ASP A 322 -0.17 7.01 12.53
N LEU A 323 1.15 6.94 12.29
CA LEU A 323 1.73 5.98 11.35
C LEU A 323 1.47 4.53 11.79
N GLU A 324 1.58 4.28 13.10
CA GLU A 324 1.27 2.98 13.69
C GLU A 324 -0.23 2.65 13.65
N ARG A 325 -1.10 3.66 13.79
CA ARG A 325 -2.55 3.48 13.59
C ARG A 325 -2.87 3.15 12.14
N ILE A 326 -2.28 3.87 11.18
CA ILE A 326 -2.44 3.57 9.75
C ILE A 326 -1.98 2.15 9.44
N LYS A 327 -0.81 1.76 9.93
CA LYS A 327 -0.27 0.41 9.74
C LYS A 327 -1.25 -0.66 10.25
N ARG A 328 -1.79 -0.50 11.45
CA ARG A 328 -2.75 -1.46 12.03
C ARG A 328 -4.09 -1.46 11.31
N ALA A 329 -4.71 -0.31 11.13
CA ALA A 329 -6.02 -0.19 10.49
C ALA A 329 -5.97 -0.64 9.02
N GLY A 330 -4.90 -0.27 8.31
CA GLY A 330 -4.65 -0.63 6.92
C GLY A 330 -4.17 -2.07 6.72
N MET A 331 -4.11 -2.88 7.79
CA MET A 331 -3.68 -4.28 7.75
C MET A 331 -2.29 -4.47 7.12
N GLU A 332 -1.39 -3.50 7.35
CA GLU A 332 -0.04 -3.45 6.76
C GLU A 332 0.00 -3.32 5.22
N ARG A 333 -1.12 -2.94 4.58
CA ARG A 333 -1.27 -2.86 3.11
C ARG A 333 -1.45 -1.44 2.59
N VAL A 334 -1.52 -0.46 3.47
CA VAL A 334 -1.78 0.95 3.13
C VAL A 334 -0.53 1.76 3.44
N ASP A 335 0.12 2.25 2.39
CA ASP A 335 1.24 3.19 2.47
C ASP A 335 0.75 4.56 2.95
N VAL A 336 1.67 5.41 3.41
CA VAL A 336 1.33 6.70 4.02
C VAL A 336 2.13 7.86 3.44
N THR A 337 1.43 8.94 3.13
CA THR A 337 2.02 10.26 2.85
C THR A 337 1.88 11.17 4.06
N VAL A 338 2.94 11.91 4.37
CA VAL A 338 2.95 12.95 5.42
C VAL A 338 3.45 14.25 4.82
N GLY A 339 2.61 15.28 4.83
CA GLY A 339 2.95 16.64 4.38
C GLY A 339 3.15 17.59 5.57
N SER A 340 2.21 18.50 5.78
CA SER A 340 2.23 19.62 6.74
C SER A 340 2.69 19.33 8.18
N ALA A 341 2.67 18.08 8.63
CA ALA A 341 3.15 17.70 9.96
C ALA A 341 4.68 17.62 10.04
N LEU A 342 5.39 17.40 8.93
CA LEU A 342 6.83 17.26 8.90
C LEU A 342 7.56 18.58 9.15
N ASP A 343 8.66 18.53 9.90
CA ASP A 343 9.57 19.65 10.16
C ASP A 343 10.19 20.25 8.88
N ILE A 344 10.44 19.42 7.86
CA ILE A 344 10.88 19.88 6.52
C ILE A 344 9.83 20.73 5.79
N PHE A 345 8.61 20.78 6.32
CA PHE A 345 7.51 21.65 5.90
C PHE A 345 6.97 22.53 7.03
N GLY A 346 7.78 22.84 8.04
CA GLY A 346 7.40 23.72 9.15
C GLY A 346 6.48 23.11 10.21
N GLY A 347 6.29 21.79 10.21
CA GLY A 347 5.59 21.06 11.26
C GLY A 347 6.49 20.62 12.42
N ASN A 348 5.94 19.81 13.34
CA ASN A 348 6.63 19.37 14.55
C ASN A 348 7.08 17.90 14.51
N LEU A 349 6.66 17.14 13.50
CA LEU A 349 7.03 15.75 13.32
C LEU A 349 8.38 15.68 12.61
N ALA A 350 9.39 15.11 13.26
CA ALA A 350 10.73 15.08 12.68
C ALA A 350 10.79 14.14 11.47
N TYR A 351 11.18 14.66 10.30
CA TYR A 351 11.31 13.87 9.07
C TYR A 351 12.23 12.66 9.23
N LYS A 352 13.35 12.84 9.94
CA LYS A 352 14.31 11.76 10.23
C LYS A 352 13.67 10.58 10.96
N ASP A 353 12.70 10.82 11.83
CA ASP A 353 12.05 9.78 12.63
C ASP A 353 11.08 8.97 11.74
N VAL A 354 10.39 9.65 10.81
CA VAL A 354 9.55 9.00 9.78
C VAL A 354 10.39 8.15 8.83
N VAL A 355 11.57 8.63 8.40
CA VAL A 355 12.51 7.85 7.57
C VAL A 355 13.07 6.64 8.32
N ALA A 356 13.43 6.81 9.59
CA ALA A 356 13.88 5.70 10.44
C ALA A 356 12.78 4.64 10.59
N TRP A 357 11.54 5.08 10.85
CA TRP A 357 10.38 4.20 10.91
C TRP A 357 10.13 3.45 9.60
N HIS A 358 10.20 4.13 8.46
CA HIS A 358 10.08 3.51 7.13
C HIS A 358 11.14 2.42 6.92
N SER A 359 12.38 2.68 7.32
CA SER A 359 13.49 1.73 7.18
C SER A 359 13.28 0.47 8.04
N GLN A 360 12.70 0.62 9.24
CA GLN A 360 12.35 -0.51 10.11
C GLN A 360 11.28 -1.42 9.50
N GLN A 361 10.30 -0.85 8.77
CA GLN A 361 9.27 -1.64 8.09
C GLN A 361 9.86 -2.56 7.02
N LYS A 362 10.84 -2.06 6.25
CA LYS A 362 11.56 -2.86 5.25
C LYS A 362 12.36 -4.00 5.86
N ALA A 363 12.95 -3.79 7.04
CA ALA A 363 13.74 -4.80 7.74
C ALA A 363 12.89 -5.93 8.35
N SER A 364 11.61 -5.67 8.66
CA SER A 364 10.69 -6.65 9.25
C SER A 364 10.07 -7.63 8.24
N VAL A 365 10.33 -7.46 6.94
CA VAL A 365 9.82 -8.33 5.85
C VAL A 365 10.84 -9.39 5.42
N VAL A 366 12.01 -9.46 6.08
CA VAL A 366 13.10 -10.41 5.80
C VAL A 366 12.85 -11.76 6.45
#